data_AF-A0A9W3NXZ3-F1
#
_entry.id   AF-A0A9W3NXZ3-F1
#
_cell.length_a   1.000
_cell.length_b   1.000
_cell.length_c   1.000
_cell.angle_alpha   90.00
_cell.angle_beta   90.00
_cell.angle_gamma   90.00
#
_symmetry.space_group_name_H-M   'P 1'
#
loop_
_entity.id
_entity.type
_entity.pdbx_description
1 polymer ?
#
loop_
_entity_poly.entity_id
_entity_poly.type
_entity_poly.pdbx_seq_one_letter_code
_entity_poly.pdbx_strand_id
1 'polypeptide(L)' 'MANEITPKLVADITDKSFGIQLIVTGLAHLVEEEGYTPHEALSIARYTGNNCFHALAELKKEAKK' A
#
# COMPACT_ATOMS: atom_id res chain seq x y z
N MET A 1 -10.13 15.62 -10.35
CA MET A 1 -8.85 15.30 -11.00
C MET A 1 -8.23 14.17 -10.19
N ALA A 2 -7.87 13.04 -10.81
CA ALA A 2 -7.10 12.04 -10.09
C ALA A 2 -5.71 12.65 -9.87
N ASN A 3 -5.33 12.92 -8.62
CA ASN A 3 -3.96 13.35 -8.35
C ASN A 3 -3.04 12.20 -8.76
N GLU A 4 -2.08 12.50 -9.62
CA GLU A 4 -1.06 11.54 -10.01
C GLU A 4 -0.28 11.12 -8.77
N ILE A 5 -0.21 9.80 -8.53
CA ILE A 5 0.57 9.26 -7.42
C ILE A 5 2.04 9.19 -7.88
N THR A 6 2.86 10.09 -7.37
CA THR A 6 4.30 10.17 -7.68
C THR A 6 5.16 9.74 -6.48
N PRO A 7 6.40 9.30 -6.68
CA PRO A 7 7.31 8.98 -5.57
C PRO A 7 7.47 10.14 -4.58
N LYS A 8 7.55 11.37 -5.08
CA LYS A 8 7.62 12.58 -4.25
C LYS A 8 6.37 12.76 -3.39
N LEU A 9 5.19 12.63 -3.99
CA LEU A 9 3.93 12.74 -3.25
C LEU A 9 3.87 11.71 -2.12
N VAL A 10 4.22 10.45 -2.42
CA VAL A 10 4.22 9.37 -1.42
C VAL A 10 5.17 9.72 -0.27
N ALA A 11 6.41 10.13 -0.56
CA ALA A 11 7.37 10.54 0.46
C ALA A 11 6.84 11.70 1.34
N ASP A 12 6.19 12.70 0.75
CA ASP A 12 5.67 13.88 1.47
C ASP A 12 4.50 13.55 2.43
N ILE A 13 3.82 12.41 2.21
CA ILE A 13 2.66 11.98 2.99
C ILE A 13 2.89 10.71 3.81
N THR A 14 4.02 10.01 3.65
CA THR A 14 4.32 8.76 4.37
C THR A 14 4.12 8.91 5.87
N ASP A 15 4.65 9.97 6.47
CA ASP A 15 4.56 10.20 7.92
C ASP A 15 3.20 10.72 8.38
N LYS A 16 2.32 11.09 7.45
CA LYS A 16 0.99 11.67 7.74
C LYS A 16 -0.15 10.71 7.43
N SER A 17 0.08 9.72 6.57
CA SER A 17 -0.92 8.78 6.11
C SER A 17 -0.81 7.47 6.88
N PHE A 18 -1.73 7.25 7.81
CA PHE A 18 -1.79 6.00 8.57
C PHE A 18 -1.85 4.76 7.67
N GLY A 19 -2.60 4.83 6.55
CA GLY A 19 -2.67 3.73 5.59
C GLY A 19 -1.31 3.42 4.93
N ILE A 20 -0.50 4.44 4.62
CA ILE A 20 0.85 4.23 4.08
C ILE A 20 1.78 3.68 5.16
N GLN A 21 1.67 4.15 6.40
CA GLN A 21 2.46 3.62 7.52
C GLN A 21 2.20 2.13 7.74
N LEU A 22 0.96 1.66 7.59
CA LEU A 22 0.64 0.23 7.65
C LEU A 22 1.31 -0.57 6.51
N ILE A 23 1.37 -0.01 5.30
CA ILE A 23 2.08 -0.63 4.17
C ILE A 23 3.59 -0.71 4.48
N VAL A 24 4.20 0.38 4.96
CA VAL A 24 5.62 0.41 5.33
C VAL A 24 5.92 -0.61 6.43
N THR A 25 5.06 -0.67 7.46
CA THR A 25 5.22 -1.61 8.57
C THR A 25 5.11 -3.06 8.11
N GLY A 26 4.13 -3.38 7.24
CA GLY A 26 4.00 -4.72 6.67
C GLY A 26 5.19 -5.12 5.80
N LEU A 27 5.71 -4.20 4.98
CA LEU A 27 6.91 -4.44 4.18
C LEU A 27 8.16 -4.67 5.05
N ALA A 28 8.31 -3.91 6.14
CA ALA A 28 9.39 -4.12 7.10
C ALA A 28 9.28 -5.50 7.77
N HIS A 29 8.10 -5.88 8.24
CA HIS A 29 7.86 -7.18 8.88
C HIS A 29 8.20 -8.36 7.96
N LEU A 30 7.82 -8.30 6.69
CA LEU A 30 8.16 -9.33 5.70
C LEU A 30 9.68 -9.56 5.59
N VAL A 31 10.48 -8.49 5.73
CA VAL A 31 11.94 -8.57 5.63
C VAL A 31 12.58 -8.96 6.95
N GLU A 32 12.21 -8.28 8.04
CA GLU A 32 12.87 -8.40 9.35
C GLU A 32 12.49 -9.69 10.08
N GLU A 33 11.23 -10.11 9.97
CA GLU A 33 10.69 -11.21 10.78
C GLU A 33 10.40 -12.46 9.93
N GLU A 34 9.95 -12.28 8.68
CA GLU A 34 9.59 -13.41 7.80
C GLU A 34 10.73 -13.83 6.84
N GLY A 35 11.83 -13.07 6.79
CA GLY A 35 13.06 -13.44 6.08
C GLY A 35 13.01 -13.28 4.56
N TYR A 36 12.02 -12.56 4.02
CA TYR A 36 11.98 -12.25 2.59
C TYR A 36 13.03 -11.22 2.19
N THR A 37 13.52 -11.31 0.96
CA THR A 37 14.32 -10.24 0.37
C THR A 37 13.44 -9.00 0.09
N PRO A 38 14.03 -7.79 0.00
CA PRO A 38 13.27 -6.59 -0.36
C PRO A 38 12.52 -6.71 -1.70
N HIS A 39 13.08 -7.43 -2.69
CA HIS A 39 12.41 -7.66 -3.96
C HIS A 39 11.18 -8.55 -3.84
N GLU A 40 11.24 -9.59 -3.01
CA GLU A 40 10.11 -10.47 -2.74
C GLU A 40 9.01 -9.74 -1.97
N ALA A 41 9.35 -8.97 -0.93
CA ALA A 41 8.39 -8.17 -0.18
C ALA A 41 7.63 -7.18 -1.08
N LEU A 42 8.34 -6.49 -1.99
CA LEU A 42 7.70 -5.60 -2.97
C LEU A 42 6.79 -6.35 -3.94
N SER A 43 7.17 -7.56 -4.37
CA SER A 43 6.34 -8.40 -5.23
C SER A 43 5.06 -8.85 -4.53
N ILE A 44 5.17 -9.27 -3.27
CA ILE A 44 4.03 -9.65 -2.41
C ILE A 44 3.06 -8.48 -2.23
N ALA A 45 3.57 -7.29 -1.89
CA ALA A 45 2.75 -6.10 -1.73
C ALA A 45 2.01 -5.73 -3.01
N ARG A 46 2.69 -5.81 -4.16
CA ARG A 46 2.07 -5.54 -5.47
C ARG A 46 0.94 -6.52 -5.78
N TYR A 47 1.16 -7.81 -5.61
CA TYR A 47 0.13 -8.83 -5.93
C TYR A 47 -1.04 -8.77 -4.95
N THR A 48 -0.77 -8.59 -3.66
CA THR A 48 -1.82 -8.41 -2.64
C THR A 48 -2.67 -7.18 -2.93
N GLY A 49 -2.03 -6.03 -3.22
CA GLY A 49 -2.75 -4.80 -3.58
C GLY A 49 -3.63 -4.96 -4.83
N ASN A 50 -3.14 -5.64 -5.87
CA ASN A 50 -3.91 -5.94 -7.07
C ASN A 50 -5.12 -6.84 -6.77
N ASN A 51 -4.96 -7.87 -5.94
CA ASN A 51 -6.05 -8.76 -5.57
C ASN A 51 -7.16 -8.05 -4.78
N CYS A 52 -6.79 -7.02 -4.01
CA CYS A 52 -7.75 -6.20 -3.27
C CYS A 52 -8.47 -5.16 -4.14
N PHE A 53 -8.07 -4.94 -5.40
CA PHE A 53 -8.58 -3.83 -6.22
C PHE A 53 -10.11 -3.77 -6.30
N HIS A 54 -10.75 -4.91 -6.59
CA HIS A 54 -12.21 -4.95 -6.71
C HIS A 54 -12.91 -4.68 -5.38
N ALA A 55 -12.42 -5.24 -4.27
CA ALA A 55 -12.98 -4.98 -2.93
C ALA A 55 -12.84 -3.49 -2.55
N LEU A 56 -11.69 -2.88 -2.83
CA LEU A 56 -11.47 -1.44 -2.59
C LEU A 56 -12.39 -0.57 -3.45
N ALA A 57 -12.67 -0.98 -4.70
CA ALA A 57 -13.60 -0.27 -5.57
C ALA A 57 -15.03 -0.30 -5.04
N GLU A 58 -15.49 -1.42 -4.47
CA GLU A 58 -16.80 -1.53 -3.84
C GLU A 58 -16.90 -0.69 -2.57
N LEU A 59 -15.90 -0.75 -1.67
CA LEU A 59 -15.87 0.10 -0.47
C LEU A 59 -16.00 1.59 -0.81
N LYS A 60 -15.33 2.04 -1.87
CA LYS A 60 -15.43 3.42 -2.35
C LYS A 60 -16.82 3.78 -2.90
N LYS A 61 -17.53 2.83 -3.50
CA LYS A 61 -18.92 3.05 -3.94
C LYS A 61 -19.86 3.16 -2.75
N GLU A 62 -19.68 2.31 -1.74
CA GLU A 62 -20.48 2.32 -0.51
C GLU A 62 -20.29 3.60 0.29
N ALA A 63 -19.06 4.08 0.45
CA ALA A 63 -18.76 5.32 1.17
C ALA A 63 -19.36 6.60 0.54
N LYS A 64 -19.90 6.51 -0.68
CA LYS A 64 -20.59 7.62 -1.37
C LYS A 64 -22.10 7.62 -1.19
N LYS A 65 -22.65 6.56 -0.57
CA LYS A 65 -24.07 6.49 -0.18
C LYS A 65 -24.26 7.13 1.19
#